data_AF-A0A3C1VUC2-F1
#
_entry.id   AF-A0A3C1VUC2-F1
#
_cell.length_a   1.000
_cell.length_b   1.000
_cell.length_c   1.000
_cell.angle_alpha   90.00
_cell.angle_beta   90.00
_cell.angle_gamma   90.00
#
_symmetry.space_group_name_H-M   'P 1'
#
loop_
_entity.id
_entity.type
_entity.pdbx_description
1 polymer ?
#
loop_
_entity_poly.entity_id
_entity_poly.type
_entity_poly.pdbx_seq_one_letter_code
_entity_poly.pdbx_strand_id
1 'polypeptide(L)'
;MARFGGPSTAPASGQRGIALISVLLITAILIGLTTQILSSQHLVIQQNQNTFEQSQAVQYVLGAEELTRQVLYDDAVNSGPGVDHLDEFWAQPVLPLDLDGIGVMQAYVLDLNRCFNLNWLADDEDKAQYKRLQRLLTHLQLSPELADLIKDWVDSDQQVSALGAEDSAYQMQTPPHFAANQPMLDLSELNMLIDVDPLEVQVLSGEVCLVPDTQSKINVNTAAAETLYALDNAISIQDAQAIAQAARNYQNVAEFVQNHPEFAAVQQRLSVTSEYFLLVAEARLNRSRVSLTSVLYRDASNGRITLLHRDFGKRFGVKTKPETSQTG
;
A
#
# COMPACT_ATOMS: atom_id res chain seq x y z
N MET A 1 -84.13 -52.88 -59.27
CA MET A 1 -84.53 -51.68 -58.51
C MET A 1 -84.13 -51.90 -57.06
N ALA A 2 -83.00 -51.34 -56.60
CA ALA A 2 -82.63 -51.22 -55.19
C ALA A 2 -81.47 -50.19 -55.08
N ARG A 3 -81.61 -49.23 -54.16
CA ARG A 3 -80.73 -48.08 -53.91
C ARG A 3 -79.96 -48.25 -52.59
N PHE A 4 -78.70 -47.79 -52.60
CA PHE A 4 -77.88 -47.10 -51.57
C PHE A 4 -77.78 -47.58 -50.11
N GLY A 5 -76.54 -47.52 -49.59
CA GLY A 5 -76.23 -47.29 -48.17
C GLY A 5 -74.77 -47.58 -47.81
N GLY A 6 -73.87 -46.59 -47.92
CA GLY A 6 -72.50 -46.66 -47.37
C GLY A 6 -72.48 -46.27 -45.88
N PRO A 7 -71.51 -46.75 -45.08
CA PRO A 7 -71.46 -46.43 -43.66
C PRO A 7 -70.91 -45.02 -43.40
N SER A 8 -71.60 -44.32 -42.50
CA SER A 8 -71.30 -43.01 -41.94
C SER A 8 -70.19 -43.10 -40.88
N THR A 9 -69.18 -42.24 -40.95
CA THR A 9 -68.17 -42.05 -39.90
C THR A 9 -68.68 -41.02 -38.89
N ALA A 10 -68.82 -41.43 -37.62
CA ALA A 10 -69.14 -40.53 -36.52
C ALA A 10 -67.88 -39.73 -36.07
N PRO A 11 -67.99 -38.43 -35.75
CA PRO A 11 -66.86 -37.66 -35.24
C PRO A 11 -66.69 -37.90 -33.72
N ALA A 12 -65.45 -38.17 -33.29
CA ALA A 12 -65.09 -38.34 -31.89
C ALA A 12 -64.92 -36.96 -31.20
N SER A 13 -65.86 -36.59 -30.33
CA SER A 13 -65.85 -35.33 -29.57
C SER A 13 -65.25 -35.50 -28.16
N GLY A 14 -63.95 -35.79 -28.07
CA GLY A 14 -63.24 -35.96 -26.79
C GLY A 14 -61.78 -35.50 -26.71
N GLN A 15 -61.17 -35.03 -27.81
CA GLN A 15 -59.71 -34.74 -27.86
C GLN A 15 -59.32 -33.27 -27.70
N ARG A 16 -60.27 -32.32 -27.66
CA ARG A 16 -59.94 -30.88 -27.64
C ARG A 16 -59.44 -30.35 -26.29
N GLY A 17 -59.88 -30.93 -25.17
CA GLY A 17 -59.45 -30.50 -23.83
C GLY A 17 -58.04 -30.95 -23.45
N ILE A 18 -57.70 -32.21 -23.76
CA ILE A 18 -56.39 -32.80 -23.45
C ILE A 18 -55.29 -32.13 -24.28
N ALA A 19 -55.53 -31.90 -25.59
CA ALA A 19 -54.57 -31.22 -26.45
C ALA A 19 -54.23 -29.80 -25.95
N LEU A 20 -55.23 -29.05 -25.47
CA LEU A 20 -55.02 -27.70 -24.93
C LEU A 20 -54.19 -27.73 -23.63
N ILE A 21 -54.47 -28.67 -22.73
CA ILE A 21 -53.73 -28.83 -21.47
C ILE A 21 -52.27 -29.24 -21.76
N SER A 22 -52.04 -30.17 -22.71
CA SER A 22 -50.69 -30.56 -23.11
C SER A 22 -49.91 -29.39 -23.72
N VAL A 23 -50.54 -28.58 -24.58
CA VAL A 23 -49.90 -27.40 -25.18
C VAL A 23 -49.57 -26.35 -24.11
N LEU A 24 -50.48 -26.09 -23.17
CA LEU A 24 -50.23 -25.15 -22.07
C LEU A 24 -49.12 -25.63 -21.14
N LEU A 25 -49.08 -26.93 -20.82
CA LEU A 25 -48.03 -27.51 -19.99
C LEU A 25 -46.66 -27.44 -20.67
N ILE A 26 -46.57 -27.81 -21.95
CA ILE A 26 -45.33 -27.71 -22.73
C ILE A 26 -44.88 -26.25 -22.82
N THR A 27 -45.81 -25.32 -23.07
CA THR A 27 -45.51 -23.89 -23.13
C THR A 27 -44.99 -23.37 -21.79
N ALA A 28 -45.63 -23.73 -20.67
CA ALA A 28 -45.19 -23.34 -19.33
C ALA A 28 -43.78 -23.88 -19.01
N ILE A 29 -43.48 -25.13 -19.37
CA ILE A 29 -42.15 -25.72 -19.21
C ILE A 29 -41.12 -24.98 -20.07
N LEU A 30 -41.43 -24.70 -21.34
CA LEU A 30 -40.53 -23.96 -22.24
C LEU A 30 -40.25 -22.56 -21.74
N ILE A 31 -41.27 -21.85 -21.24
CA ILE A 31 -41.09 -20.53 -20.61
C ILE A 31 -40.20 -20.65 -19.38
N GLY A 32 -40.44 -21.61 -18.50
CA GLY A 32 -39.61 -21.86 -17.31
C GLY A 32 -38.14 -22.13 -17.66
N LEU A 33 -37.88 -23.02 -18.62
CA LEU A 33 -36.53 -23.34 -19.10
C LEU A 33 -35.84 -22.13 -19.74
N THR A 34 -36.54 -21.41 -20.61
CA THR A 34 -36.00 -20.23 -21.30
C THR A 34 -35.64 -19.12 -20.30
N THR A 35 -36.50 -18.90 -19.30
CA THR A 35 -36.27 -17.89 -18.26
C THR A 35 -35.03 -18.22 -17.43
N GLN A 36 -34.84 -19.51 -17.08
CA GLN A 36 -33.65 -19.97 -16.35
C GLN A 36 -32.36 -19.86 -17.17
N ILE A 37 -32.43 -20.14 -18.48
CA ILE A 37 -31.28 -19.96 -19.38
C ILE A 37 -30.93 -18.48 -19.51
N LEU A 38 -31.92 -17.59 -19.68
CA LEU A 38 -31.67 -16.15 -19.80
C LEU A 38 -31.11 -15.54 -18.52
N SER A 39 -31.62 -15.95 -17.35
CA SER A 39 -31.11 -15.46 -16.06
C SER A 39 -29.67 -15.91 -15.82
N SER A 40 -29.33 -17.17 -16.11
CA SER A 40 -27.96 -17.67 -16.00
C SER A 40 -27.01 -17.03 -17.00
N GLN A 41 -27.44 -16.78 -18.24
CA GLN A 41 -26.65 -16.05 -19.24
C GLN A 41 -26.32 -14.62 -18.80
N HIS A 42 -27.30 -13.89 -18.25
CA HIS A 42 -27.08 -12.53 -17.75
C HIS A 42 -26.05 -12.51 -16.61
N LEU A 43 -26.12 -13.47 -15.67
CA LEU A 43 -25.14 -13.57 -14.59
C LEU A 43 -23.71 -13.83 -15.10
N VAL A 44 -23.55 -14.76 -16.05
CA VAL A 44 -22.23 -15.07 -16.64
C VAL A 44 -21.64 -13.86 -17.38
N ILE A 45 -22.47 -13.11 -18.11
CA ILE A 45 -22.04 -11.89 -18.80
C ILE A 45 -21.53 -10.86 -17.78
N GLN A 46 -22.27 -10.62 -16.70
CA GLN A 46 -21.88 -9.68 -15.65
C GLN A 46 -20.58 -10.10 -14.95
N GLN A 47 -20.40 -11.39 -14.68
CA GLN A 47 -19.15 -11.92 -14.10
C GLN A 47 -17.95 -11.72 -15.02
N ASN A 48 -18.11 -12.00 -16.32
CA ASN A 48 -17.06 -11.81 -17.31
C ASN A 48 -16.70 -10.33 -17.46
N GLN A 49 -17.70 -9.45 -17.48
CA GLN A 49 -17.48 -8.00 -17.52
C GLN A 49 -16.69 -7.52 -16.30
N ASN A 50 -17.10 -7.88 -15.09
CA ASN A 50 -16.39 -7.50 -13.87
C ASN A 50 -14.95 -8.03 -13.84
N THR A 51 -14.74 -9.28 -14.25
CA THR A 51 -13.39 -9.90 -14.31
C THR A 51 -12.48 -9.19 -15.31
N PHE A 52 -13.05 -8.81 -16.46
CA PHE A 52 -12.33 -8.08 -17.49
C PHE A 52 -11.99 -6.65 -17.05
N GLU A 53 -12.93 -5.92 -16.45
CA GLU A 53 -12.71 -4.59 -15.88
C GLU A 53 -11.66 -4.62 -14.76
N GLN A 54 -11.73 -5.60 -13.86
CA GLN A 54 -10.73 -5.79 -12.80
C GLN A 54 -9.33 -6.03 -13.39
N SER A 55 -9.23 -6.87 -14.43
CA SER A 55 -7.98 -7.17 -15.09
C SER A 55 -7.40 -5.94 -15.80
N GLN A 56 -8.24 -5.12 -16.46
CA GLN A 56 -7.82 -3.84 -17.02
C GLN A 56 -7.34 -2.87 -15.93
N ALA A 57 -8.07 -2.74 -14.83
CA ALA A 57 -7.67 -1.89 -13.71
C ALA A 57 -6.30 -2.29 -13.14
N VAL A 58 -6.01 -3.59 -13.04
CA VAL A 58 -4.67 -4.11 -12.70
C VAL A 58 -3.62 -3.66 -13.71
N GLN A 59 -3.89 -3.76 -15.02
CA GLN A 59 -2.92 -3.31 -16.04
C GLN A 59 -2.64 -1.80 -15.94
N TYR A 60 -3.64 -0.98 -15.62
CA TYR A 60 -3.43 0.46 -15.45
C TYR A 60 -2.52 0.79 -14.27
N VAL A 61 -2.71 0.16 -13.11
CA VAL A 61 -1.81 0.40 -11.96
C VAL A 61 -0.40 -0.15 -12.19
N LEU A 62 -0.26 -1.26 -12.92
CA LEU A 62 1.06 -1.77 -13.34
C LEU A 62 1.74 -0.82 -14.35
N GLY A 63 0.96 -0.19 -15.22
CA GLY A 63 1.47 0.88 -16.10
C GLY A 63 1.96 2.09 -15.33
N ALA A 64 1.26 2.49 -14.27
CA ALA A 64 1.70 3.56 -13.36
C ALA A 64 3.02 3.19 -12.65
N GLU A 65 3.21 1.93 -12.26
CA GLU A 65 4.48 1.43 -11.72
C GLU A 65 5.63 1.58 -12.71
N GLU A 66 5.45 1.12 -13.94
CA GLU A 66 6.50 1.20 -14.96
C GLU A 66 6.85 2.65 -15.32
N LEU A 67 5.84 3.53 -15.42
CA LEU A 67 6.06 4.97 -15.61
C LEU A 67 6.85 5.57 -14.44
N THR A 68 6.50 5.22 -13.21
CA THR A 68 7.21 5.69 -12.00
C THR A 68 8.67 5.27 -12.03
N ARG A 69 8.96 4.02 -12.43
CA ARG A 69 10.34 3.53 -12.57
C ARG A 69 11.14 4.32 -13.61
N GLN A 70 10.51 4.70 -14.72
CA GLN A 70 11.16 5.52 -15.74
C GLN A 70 11.42 6.95 -15.25
N VAL A 71 10.44 7.55 -14.57
CA VAL A 71 10.57 8.89 -13.98
C VAL A 71 11.70 8.94 -12.96
N LEU A 72 11.76 7.99 -12.02
CA LEU A 72 12.83 7.93 -11.01
C LEU A 72 14.21 7.62 -11.60
N TYR A 73 14.26 6.85 -12.70
CA TYR A 73 15.50 6.59 -13.43
C TYR A 73 15.99 7.85 -14.18
N ASP A 74 15.09 8.54 -14.87
CA ASP A 74 15.41 9.75 -15.64
C ASP A 74 15.85 10.89 -14.73
N ASP A 75 15.22 11.01 -13.57
CA ASP A 75 15.64 11.88 -12.47
C ASP A 75 17.09 11.57 -12.05
N ALA A 76 17.40 10.33 -11.71
CA ALA A 76 18.75 10.00 -11.22
C ALA A 76 19.87 10.09 -12.27
N VAL A 77 19.58 9.84 -13.55
CA VAL A 77 20.62 9.68 -14.58
C VAL A 77 20.74 10.87 -15.53
N ASN A 78 19.61 11.49 -15.91
CA ASN A 78 19.58 12.44 -17.02
C ASN A 78 19.23 13.88 -16.60
N SER A 79 18.37 14.04 -15.59
CA SER A 79 17.66 15.31 -15.38
C SER A 79 17.70 15.86 -13.95
N GLY A 80 18.06 15.04 -12.96
CA GLY A 80 18.01 15.41 -11.55
C GLY A 80 19.21 16.27 -11.10
N PRO A 81 19.04 17.05 -10.01
CA PRO A 81 20.07 17.92 -9.46
C PRO A 81 21.18 17.16 -8.71
N GLY A 82 21.11 15.83 -8.63
CA GLY A 82 21.96 15.00 -7.78
C GLY A 82 21.54 14.99 -6.31
N VAL A 83 20.33 15.48 -6.02
CA VAL A 83 19.64 15.45 -4.72
C VAL A 83 18.17 15.10 -4.97
N ASP A 84 17.47 14.62 -3.95
CA ASP A 84 16.03 14.34 -4.02
C ASP A 84 15.26 15.27 -3.09
N HIS A 85 14.21 15.93 -3.59
CA HIS A 85 13.39 16.87 -2.83
C HIS A 85 11.92 16.92 -3.28
N LEU A 86 11.06 17.52 -2.47
CA LEU A 86 9.60 17.49 -2.68
C LEU A 86 9.07 18.38 -3.83
N ASP A 87 9.91 19.20 -4.46
CA ASP A 87 9.52 20.02 -5.62
C ASP A 87 9.82 19.33 -6.96
N GLU A 88 10.41 18.14 -6.93
CA GLU A 88 10.73 17.36 -8.12
C GLU A 88 9.48 16.73 -8.73
N PHE A 89 9.58 16.39 -10.02
CA PHE A 89 8.46 15.86 -10.79
C PHE A 89 7.91 14.55 -10.20
N TRP A 90 8.80 13.66 -9.72
CA TRP A 90 8.39 12.39 -9.12
C TRP A 90 7.59 12.57 -7.82
N ALA A 91 7.85 13.64 -7.06
CA ALA A 91 7.20 13.92 -5.78
C ALA A 91 5.82 14.58 -5.94
N GLN A 92 5.52 15.11 -7.13
CA GLN A 92 4.22 15.73 -7.39
C GLN A 92 3.13 14.65 -7.57
N PRO A 93 1.96 14.82 -6.93
CA PRO A 93 0.86 13.88 -7.14
C PRO A 93 0.37 13.95 -8.59
N VAL A 94 0.22 12.78 -9.22
CA VAL A 94 -0.37 12.69 -10.56
C VAL A 94 -1.86 12.96 -10.41
N LEU A 95 -2.31 14.09 -10.99
CA LEU A 95 -3.73 14.42 -11.07
C LEU A 95 -4.51 13.27 -11.73
N PRO A 96 -5.77 13.03 -11.35
CA PRO A 96 -6.57 11.95 -11.94
C PRO A 96 -6.51 11.96 -13.47
N LEU A 97 -5.84 10.96 -14.04
CA LEU A 97 -5.72 10.73 -15.46
C LEU A 97 -7.00 10.07 -15.96
N ASP A 98 -7.66 10.69 -16.94
CA ASP A 98 -8.79 10.08 -17.63
C ASP A 98 -8.30 8.90 -18.49
N LEU A 99 -8.95 7.76 -18.34
CA LEU A 99 -8.68 6.55 -19.11
C LEU A 99 -9.67 6.49 -20.27
N ASP A 100 -9.61 7.43 -21.21
CA ASP A 100 -10.48 7.49 -22.39
C ASP A 100 -11.99 7.34 -22.08
N GLY A 101 -12.45 7.96 -20.99
CA GLY A 101 -13.83 7.91 -20.52
C GLY A 101 -14.29 6.58 -19.92
N ILE A 102 -13.43 5.56 -19.78
CA ILE A 102 -13.77 4.28 -19.12
C ILE A 102 -13.43 4.26 -17.63
N GLY A 103 -12.69 5.27 -17.14
CA GLY A 103 -12.27 5.33 -15.74
C GLY A 103 -11.26 6.44 -15.47
N VAL A 104 -10.75 6.44 -14.25
CA VAL A 104 -9.70 7.36 -13.80
C VAL A 104 -8.57 6.59 -13.11
N MET A 105 -7.34 7.08 -13.27
CA MET A 105 -6.17 6.59 -12.55
C MET A 105 -5.48 7.74 -11.80
N GLN A 106 -5.04 7.47 -10.58
CA GLN A 106 -4.33 8.43 -9.74
C GLN A 106 -3.14 7.73 -9.08
N ALA A 107 -2.04 8.46 -8.92
CA ALA A 107 -0.83 7.92 -8.32
C ALA A 107 -0.03 9.01 -7.61
N TYR A 108 0.73 8.63 -6.59
CA TYR A 108 1.76 9.47 -5.99
C TYR A 108 2.92 8.60 -5.54
N VAL A 109 4.10 9.21 -5.46
CA VAL A 109 5.32 8.58 -4.98
C VAL A 109 5.73 9.23 -3.68
N LEU A 110 6.19 8.42 -2.74
CA LEU A 110 6.79 8.90 -1.50
C LEU A 110 8.23 8.44 -1.44
N ASP A 111 9.07 9.31 -0.95
CA ASP A 111 10.38 8.94 -0.46
C ASP A 111 10.23 8.10 0.83
N LEU A 112 10.90 6.94 0.92
CA LEU A 112 10.98 6.12 2.13
C LEU A 112 12.24 6.42 2.96
N ASN A 113 13.22 7.15 2.44
CA ASN A 113 14.32 7.72 3.23
C ASN A 113 13.86 8.93 4.07
N ARG A 114 12.59 9.32 4.02
CA ARG A 114 12.05 10.47 4.78
C ARG A 114 11.73 10.18 6.25
N CYS A 115 11.68 8.91 6.64
CA CYS A 115 11.03 8.44 7.86
C CYS A 115 11.95 7.56 8.70
N PHE A 116 11.64 7.43 9.98
CA PHE A 116 12.36 6.54 10.87
C PHE A 116 12.16 5.09 10.43
N ASN A 117 13.24 4.40 10.03
CA ASN A 117 13.19 3.00 9.62
C ASN A 117 13.29 2.08 10.84
N LEU A 118 12.23 1.32 11.14
CA LEU A 118 12.25 0.39 12.28
C LEU A 118 13.31 -0.70 12.15
N ASN A 119 13.67 -1.08 10.91
CA ASN A 119 14.70 -2.09 10.67
C ASN A 119 16.12 -1.63 11.07
N TRP A 120 16.33 -0.35 11.39
CA TRP A 120 17.58 0.08 11.99
C TRP A 120 17.86 -0.58 13.35
N LEU A 121 16.83 -1.02 14.07
CA LEU A 121 16.99 -1.66 15.39
C LEU A 121 17.61 -3.06 15.30
N ALA A 122 17.57 -3.69 14.12
CA ALA A 122 18.16 -5.02 13.90
C ALA A 122 19.69 -5.03 14.09
N ASP A 123 20.35 -3.93 13.73
CA ASP A 123 21.81 -3.75 13.82
C ASP A 123 22.17 -2.50 14.66
N ASP A 124 21.65 -2.38 15.88
CA ASP A 124 21.79 -1.21 16.77
C ASP A 124 22.64 -1.48 18.02
N GLU A 125 23.92 -1.84 17.83
CA GLU A 125 24.83 -2.23 18.93
C GLU A 125 25.03 -1.13 19.99
N ASP A 126 25.11 0.14 19.57
CA ASP A 126 25.33 1.29 20.46
C ASP A 126 24.03 1.85 21.08
N LYS A 127 22.89 1.23 20.76
CA LYS A 127 21.55 1.60 21.19
C LYS A 127 21.17 3.03 20.78
N ALA A 128 21.80 3.58 19.73
CA ALA A 128 21.49 4.93 19.26
C ALA A 128 20.09 4.97 18.64
N GLN A 129 19.74 3.98 17.81
CA GLN A 129 18.45 3.94 17.11
C GLN A 129 17.31 3.63 18.07
N TYR A 130 17.55 2.74 19.02
CA TYR A 130 16.66 2.45 20.14
C TYR A 130 16.30 3.71 20.94
N LYS A 131 17.29 4.53 21.31
CA LYS A 131 17.02 5.80 22.03
C LYS A 131 16.21 6.80 21.19
N ARG A 132 16.46 6.85 19.88
CA ARG A 132 15.70 7.69 18.94
C ARG A 132 14.26 7.22 18.81
N LEU A 133 14.03 5.91 18.74
CA LEU A 133 12.69 5.34 18.76
C LEU A 133 11.97 5.66 20.07
N GLN A 134 12.61 5.47 21.24
CA GLN A 134 12.03 5.85 22.53
C GLN A 134 11.64 7.33 22.60
N ARG A 135 12.48 8.20 22.04
CA ARG A 135 12.19 9.64 21.94
C ARG A 135 10.95 9.90 21.06
N LEU A 136 10.84 9.23 19.92
CA LEU A 136 9.68 9.31 19.03
C LEU A 136 8.42 8.81 19.74
N LEU A 137 8.45 7.62 20.34
CA LEU A 137 7.32 7.03 21.09
C LEU A 137 6.84 7.96 22.20
N THR A 138 7.76 8.54 22.97
CA THR A 138 7.43 9.50 24.03
C THR A 138 6.73 10.74 23.47
N HIS A 139 7.18 11.26 22.33
CA HIS A 139 6.54 12.41 21.68
C HIS A 139 5.13 12.07 21.19
N LEU A 140 4.95 10.87 20.66
CA LEU A 140 3.66 10.34 20.19
C LEU A 140 2.74 9.88 21.33
N GLN A 141 3.19 9.98 22.59
CA GLN A 141 2.47 9.50 23.78
C GLN A 141 2.15 8.00 23.74
N LEU A 142 3.05 7.22 23.13
CA LEU A 142 2.97 5.76 23.05
C LEU A 142 3.79 5.12 24.15
N SER A 143 3.49 3.85 24.47
CA SER A 143 4.28 3.08 25.44
C SER A 143 5.75 2.98 25.02
N PRO A 144 6.71 3.35 25.89
CA PRO A 144 8.14 3.16 25.61
C PRO A 144 8.55 1.70 25.47
N GLU A 145 7.78 0.76 26.03
CA GLU A 145 7.99 -0.69 25.97
C GLU A 145 7.95 -1.21 24.53
N LEU A 146 7.21 -0.51 23.65
CA LEU A 146 7.13 -0.83 22.23
C LEU A 146 8.51 -0.81 21.55
N ALA A 147 9.47 -0.03 22.06
CA ALA A 147 10.84 -0.05 21.55
C ALA A 147 11.57 -1.36 21.87
N ASP A 148 11.35 -1.95 23.05
CA ASP A 148 11.93 -3.25 23.42
C ASP A 148 11.31 -4.37 22.59
N LEU A 149 9.98 -4.34 22.43
CA LEU A 149 9.24 -5.32 21.61
C LEU A 149 9.65 -5.27 20.13
N ILE A 150 9.77 -4.07 19.55
CA ILE A 150 10.22 -3.92 18.16
C ILE A 150 11.65 -4.39 18.01
N LYS A 151 12.53 -4.08 18.98
CA LYS A 151 13.93 -4.51 18.95
C LYS A 151 14.06 -6.02 18.87
N ASP A 152 13.45 -6.74 19.83
CA ASP A 152 13.51 -8.21 19.88
C ASP A 152 12.77 -8.85 18.69
N TRP A 153 11.82 -8.15 18.07
CA TRP A 153 11.18 -8.68 16.86
C TRP A 153 12.13 -8.70 15.65
N VAL A 154 13.03 -7.71 15.54
CA VAL A 154 13.83 -7.49 14.31
C VAL A 154 15.29 -7.91 14.41
N ASP A 155 15.86 -7.99 15.60
CA ASP A 155 17.23 -8.47 15.76
C ASP A 155 17.30 -10.00 15.58
N SER A 156 18.49 -10.51 15.30
CA SER A 156 18.64 -11.90 14.84
C SER A 156 18.77 -12.94 15.97
N ASP A 157 18.76 -12.49 17.22
CA ASP A 157 19.07 -13.35 18.35
C ASP A 157 17.79 -13.83 19.06
N GLN A 158 17.89 -14.17 20.35
CA GLN A 158 16.80 -14.74 21.16
C GLN A 158 16.84 -14.14 22.59
N GLN A 159 17.56 -13.03 22.74
CA GLN A 159 17.82 -12.39 24.02
C GLN A 159 16.75 -11.34 24.26
N VAL A 160 15.85 -11.66 25.18
CA VAL A 160 14.80 -10.74 25.62
C VAL A 160 15.42 -9.43 26.14
N SER A 161 15.13 -8.32 25.47
CA SER A 161 15.40 -6.96 25.94
C SER A 161 14.54 -6.63 27.16
N ALA A 162 14.82 -5.52 27.85
CA ALA A 162 14.26 -5.18 29.15
C ALA A 162 12.78 -5.58 29.36
N LEU A 163 11.85 -4.99 28.61
CA LEU A 163 10.43 -5.36 28.57
C LEU A 163 10.03 -5.92 27.21
N GLY A 164 11.01 -6.51 26.52
CA GLY A 164 10.83 -7.10 25.21
C GLY A 164 10.23 -8.50 25.27
N ALA A 165 10.20 -9.18 24.13
CA ALA A 165 9.56 -10.47 24.00
C ALA A 165 10.20 -11.28 22.87
N GLU A 166 10.42 -12.56 23.14
CA GLU A 166 11.00 -13.54 22.23
C GLU A 166 10.08 -14.74 22.07
N ASP A 167 10.54 -15.77 21.37
CA ASP A 167 9.80 -17.01 21.10
C ASP A 167 9.03 -17.57 22.30
N SER A 168 9.66 -17.56 23.49
CA SER A 168 9.03 -18.06 24.71
C SER A 168 7.72 -17.33 25.06
N ALA A 169 7.60 -16.04 24.75
CA ALA A 169 6.40 -15.24 24.96
C ALA A 169 5.37 -15.46 23.84
N TYR A 170 5.81 -15.42 22.57
CA TYR A 170 4.92 -15.57 21.40
C TYR A 170 4.30 -16.98 21.28
N GLN A 171 4.98 -18.01 21.78
CA GLN A 171 4.43 -19.37 21.85
C GLN A 171 3.24 -19.51 22.83
N MET A 172 3.08 -18.57 23.76
CA MET A 172 1.94 -18.53 24.67
C MET A 172 0.73 -17.78 24.09
N GLN A 173 0.90 -17.10 22.95
CA GLN A 173 -0.18 -16.39 22.26
C GLN A 173 -1.16 -17.35 21.59
N THR A 174 -2.33 -16.83 21.23
CA THR A 174 -3.34 -17.56 20.46
C THR A 174 -3.67 -16.80 19.18
N PRO A 175 -3.23 -17.28 17.99
CA PRO A 175 -2.47 -18.50 17.76
C PRO A 175 -1.00 -18.40 18.21
N PRO A 176 -0.37 -19.52 18.61
CA PRO A 176 1.05 -19.51 18.95
C PRO A 176 1.90 -19.29 17.71
N HIS A 177 2.93 -18.47 17.84
CA HIS A 177 3.88 -18.15 16.78
C HIS A 177 5.27 -17.86 17.40
N PHE A 178 6.22 -17.50 16.54
CA PHE A 178 7.60 -17.16 16.92
C PHE A 178 7.86 -15.68 16.66
N ALA A 179 8.86 -15.12 17.32
CA ALA A 179 9.41 -13.83 16.90
C ALA A 179 9.95 -13.96 15.47
N ALA A 180 9.94 -12.86 14.71
CA ALA A 180 10.43 -12.90 13.33
C ALA A 180 11.95 -13.10 13.28
N ASN A 181 12.68 -12.49 14.21
CA ASN A 181 14.14 -12.49 14.33
C ASN A 181 14.85 -12.10 13.04
N GLN A 182 14.25 -11.14 12.35
CA GLN A 182 14.70 -10.59 11.08
C GLN A 182 14.09 -9.21 10.86
N PRO A 183 14.70 -8.36 10.02
CA PRO A 183 14.08 -7.10 9.61
C PRO A 183 12.63 -7.29 9.13
N MET A 184 11.73 -6.44 9.61
CA MET A 184 10.33 -6.42 9.20
C MET A 184 10.20 -6.19 7.69
N LEU A 185 9.28 -6.93 7.08
CA LEU A 185 8.90 -6.83 5.67
C LEU A 185 7.70 -5.90 5.48
N ASP A 186 6.79 -5.85 6.45
CA ASP A 186 5.63 -4.96 6.41
C ASP A 186 5.26 -4.44 7.80
N LEU A 187 4.77 -3.19 7.87
CA LEU A 187 4.37 -2.56 9.14
C LEU A 187 3.20 -3.30 9.83
N SER A 188 2.44 -4.12 9.10
CA SER A 188 1.40 -4.95 9.70
C SER A 188 1.95 -5.96 10.71
N GLU A 189 3.24 -6.31 10.65
CA GLU A 189 3.91 -7.14 11.65
C GLU A 189 3.88 -6.52 13.05
N LEU A 190 3.72 -5.20 13.18
CA LEU A 190 3.50 -4.56 14.49
C LEU A 190 2.26 -5.09 15.21
N ASN A 191 1.27 -5.63 14.49
CA ASN A 191 0.08 -6.26 15.08
C ASN A 191 0.35 -7.69 15.60
N MET A 192 1.53 -8.24 15.33
CA MET A 192 1.97 -9.55 15.86
C MET A 192 2.72 -9.41 17.18
N LEU A 193 3.15 -8.19 17.53
CA LEU A 193 3.79 -7.91 18.81
C LEU A 193 2.83 -8.19 19.97
N ILE A 194 3.40 -8.72 21.05
CA ILE A 194 2.63 -9.13 22.22
C ILE A 194 2.06 -7.92 22.96
N ASP A 195 0.78 -7.99 23.33
CA ASP A 195 0.08 -7.02 24.17
C ASP A 195 0.13 -5.55 23.70
N VAL A 196 0.28 -5.32 22.38
CA VAL A 196 0.26 -3.97 21.78
C VAL A 196 -1.16 -3.53 21.42
N ASP A 197 -1.52 -2.30 21.77
CA ASP A 197 -2.82 -1.72 21.40
C ASP A 197 -2.85 -1.38 19.89
N PRO A 198 -3.87 -1.82 19.12
CA PRO A 198 -4.02 -1.45 17.72
C PRO A 198 -4.02 0.07 17.44
N LEU A 199 -4.43 0.89 18.42
CA LEU A 199 -4.34 2.34 18.30
C LEU A 199 -2.88 2.83 18.33
N GLU A 200 -2.04 2.24 19.17
CA GLU A 200 -0.59 2.55 19.20
C GLU A 200 0.06 2.16 17.87
N VAL A 201 -0.27 0.98 17.34
CA VAL A 201 0.19 0.54 16.01
C VAL A 201 -0.25 1.52 14.93
N GLN A 202 -1.50 1.99 14.97
CA GLN A 202 -2.03 2.93 13.98
C GLN A 202 -1.34 4.30 14.05
N VAL A 203 -1.01 4.78 15.25
CA VAL A 203 -0.28 6.04 15.43
C VAL A 203 1.16 5.87 14.96
N LEU A 204 1.88 4.85 15.44
CA LEU A 204 3.28 4.61 15.08
C LEU A 204 3.46 4.40 13.57
N SER A 205 2.61 3.58 12.95
CA SER A 205 2.67 3.28 11.50
C SER A 205 2.51 4.52 10.61
N GLY A 206 1.97 5.62 11.13
CA GLY A 206 1.89 6.89 10.41
C GLY A 206 3.19 7.68 10.36
N GLU A 207 4.14 7.38 11.26
CA GLU A 207 5.33 8.19 11.52
C GLU A 207 6.64 7.46 11.18
N VAL A 208 6.57 6.15 10.92
CA VAL A 208 7.72 5.27 10.64
C VAL A 208 7.58 4.60 9.27
N CYS A 209 8.67 4.00 8.82
CA CYS A 209 8.68 3.18 7.61
C CYS A 209 9.59 1.98 7.74
N LEU A 210 9.62 1.19 6.67
CA LEU A 210 10.47 0.02 6.53
C LEU A 210 11.18 0.09 5.19
N VAL A 211 12.50 0.00 5.25
CA VAL A 211 13.34 -0.29 4.08
C VAL A 211 14.27 -1.46 4.42
N PRO A 212 14.60 -2.33 3.44
CA PRO A 212 15.47 -3.49 3.65
C PRO A 212 16.96 -3.08 3.67
N ASP A 213 17.28 -2.03 4.41
CA ASP A 213 18.62 -1.53 4.68
C ASP A 213 18.68 -0.94 6.09
N THR A 214 19.39 -1.64 6.97
CA THR A 214 19.59 -1.26 8.38
C THR A 214 20.49 -0.04 8.54
N GLN A 215 21.19 0.37 7.48
CA GLN A 215 22.11 1.51 7.45
C GLN A 215 21.60 2.69 6.61
N SER A 216 20.37 2.61 6.11
CA SER A 216 19.72 3.67 5.34
C SER A 216 19.77 5.02 6.07
N LYS A 217 19.97 6.08 5.29
CA LYS A 217 20.08 7.46 5.80
C LYS A 217 18.78 8.22 5.59
N ILE A 218 18.58 9.25 6.40
CA ILE A 218 17.44 10.16 6.29
C ILE A 218 17.70 11.22 5.24
N ASN A 219 16.83 11.32 4.24
CA ASN A 219 16.86 12.44 3.32
C ASN A 219 16.24 13.68 3.99
N VAL A 220 17.07 14.67 4.29
CA VAL A 220 16.65 15.90 4.99
C VAL A 220 15.73 16.79 4.16
N ASN A 221 15.71 16.64 2.84
CA ASN A 221 14.86 17.42 1.94
C ASN A 221 13.39 16.94 1.95
N THR A 222 13.14 15.70 2.38
CA THR A 222 11.81 15.07 2.37
C THR A 222 11.35 14.65 3.77
N ALA A 223 12.27 14.60 4.74
CA ALA A 223 12.02 14.09 6.09
C ALA A 223 10.80 14.72 6.76
N ALA A 224 10.01 13.90 7.45
CA ALA A 224 8.92 14.38 8.31
C ALA A 224 9.47 15.03 9.58
N ALA A 225 8.70 15.94 10.19
CA ALA A 225 9.10 16.65 11.40
C ALA A 225 9.42 15.69 12.55
N GLU A 226 8.57 14.68 12.75
CA GLU A 226 8.69 13.66 13.79
C GLU A 226 9.98 12.85 13.64
N THR A 227 10.36 12.55 12.40
CA THR A 227 11.62 11.86 12.08
C THR A 227 12.83 12.74 12.38
N LEU A 228 12.81 14.01 11.97
CA LEU A 228 13.90 14.95 12.29
C LEU A 228 14.06 15.14 13.80
N TYR A 229 12.95 15.34 14.50
CA TYR A 229 12.91 15.48 15.96
C TYR A 229 13.51 14.25 16.68
N ALA A 230 13.23 13.04 16.19
CA ALA A 230 13.66 11.81 16.82
C ALA A 230 15.19 11.61 16.80
N LEU A 231 15.92 12.26 15.87
CA LEU A 231 17.34 11.99 15.63
C LEU A 231 18.25 12.34 16.80
N ASP A 232 17.98 13.43 17.51
CA ASP A 232 18.84 13.92 18.58
C ASP A 232 18.04 14.68 19.66
N ASN A 233 18.56 14.72 20.88
CA ASN A 233 17.92 15.44 21.97
C ASN A 233 18.02 16.97 21.84
N ALA A 234 19.00 17.46 21.08
CA ALA A 234 19.20 18.87 20.82
C ALA A 234 18.14 19.48 19.88
N ILE A 235 17.45 18.65 19.09
CA ILE A 235 16.48 19.08 18.09
C ILE A 235 15.10 19.22 18.74
N SER A 236 14.55 20.42 18.79
CA SER A 236 13.19 20.63 19.29
C SER A 236 12.14 20.22 18.25
N ILE A 237 10.93 19.84 18.68
CA ILE A 237 9.85 19.53 17.74
C ILE A 237 9.43 20.77 16.95
N GLN A 238 9.52 21.96 17.55
CA GLN A 238 9.20 23.22 16.89
C GLN A 238 10.16 23.52 15.74
N ASP A 239 11.46 23.31 15.95
CA ASP A 239 12.47 23.50 14.91
C ASP A 239 12.28 22.46 13.79
N ALA A 240 12.06 21.19 14.15
CA ALA A 240 11.78 20.14 13.19
C ALA A 240 10.54 20.42 12.32
N GLN A 241 9.46 20.95 12.92
CA GLN A 241 8.25 21.36 12.21
C GLN A 241 8.51 22.55 11.28
N ALA A 242 9.27 23.55 11.75
CA ALA A 242 9.64 24.70 10.92
C ALA A 242 10.47 24.27 9.70
N ILE A 243 11.40 23.33 9.89
CA ILE A 243 12.20 22.74 8.81
C ILE A 243 11.29 21.98 7.83
N ALA A 244 10.40 21.12 8.32
CA ALA A 244 9.54 20.29 7.47
C ALA A 244 8.57 21.12 6.61
N GLN A 245 8.05 22.23 7.16
CA GLN A 245 7.11 23.12 6.46
C GLN A 245 7.79 24.07 5.46
N ALA A 246 9.10 24.27 5.56
CA ALA A 246 9.84 25.08 4.61
C ALA A 246 10.07 24.32 3.30
N ALA A 247 10.21 25.06 2.19
CA ALA A 247 10.76 24.48 0.98
C ALA A 247 12.22 24.07 1.24
N ARG A 248 12.58 22.83 0.91
CA ARG A 248 13.89 22.26 1.19
C ARG A 248 14.51 21.75 -0.11
N ASN A 249 15.71 22.24 -0.40
CA ASN A 249 16.52 21.81 -1.53
C ASN A 249 18.01 21.96 -1.19
N TYR A 250 18.40 21.36 -0.06
CA TYR A 250 19.81 21.34 0.35
C TYR A 250 20.58 20.46 -0.63
N GLN A 251 21.68 21.00 -1.16
CA GLN A 251 22.51 20.34 -2.18
C GLN A 251 23.46 19.31 -1.57
N ASN A 252 23.69 19.39 -0.26
CA ASN A 252 24.49 18.45 0.50
C ASN A 252 24.18 18.56 2.00
N VAL A 253 24.59 17.56 2.76
CA VAL A 253 24.35 17.51 4.21
C VAL A 253 25.08 18.63 4.96
N ALA A 254 26.25 19.08 4.48
CA ALA A 254 27.00 20.14 5.15
C ALA A 254 26.25 21.48 5.10
N GLU A 255 25.59 21.78 3.98
CA GLU A 255 24.70 22.93 3.84
C GLU A 255 23.53 22.86 4.83
N PHE A 256 22.89 21.70 4.96
CA PHE A 256 21.82 21.49 5.94
C PHE A 256 22.30 21.75 7.37
N VAL A 257 23.43 21.16 7.77
CA VAL A 257 23.99 21.32 9.14
C VAL A 257 24.50 22.74 9.38
N GLN A 258 24.96 23.47 8.36
CA GLN A 258 25.33 24.87 8.50
C GLN A 258 24.12 25.74 8.85
N ASN A 259 22.96 25.45 8.26
CA ASN A 259 21.71 26.16 8.53
C ASN A 259 21.05 25.70 9.84
N HIS A 260 21.24 24.43 10.22
CA HIS A 260 20.67 23.79 11.41
C HIS A 260 21.76 23.07 12.23
N PRO A 261 22.58 23.81 13.00
CA PRO A 261 23.75 23.26 13.70
C PRO A 261 23.44 22.17 14.73
N GLU A 262 22.21 22.11 15.24
CA GLU A 262 21.72 21.07 16.16
C GLU A 262 21.77 19.66 15.56
N PHE A 263 21.85 19.53 14.22
CA PHE A 263 21.98 18.24 13.53
C PHE A 263 23.44 17.77 13.39
N ALA A 264 24.44 18.54 13.87
CA ALA A 264 25.85 18.22 13.69
C ALA A 264 26.23 16.85 14.30
N ALA A 265 25.66 16.47 15.44
CA ALA A 265 25.93 15.19 16.10
C ALA A 265 25.42 13.99 15.29
N VAL A 266 24.43 14.20 14.42
CA VAL A 266 23.74 13.14 13.67
C VAL A 266 24.02 13.19 12.17
N GLN A 267 24.96 14.04 11.74
CA GLN A 267 25.29 14.28 10.32
C GLN A 267 25.52 13.00 9.51
N GLN A 268 26.12 11.97 10.11
CA GLN A 268 26.43 10.70 9.44
C GLN A 268 25.17 9.89 9.05
N ARG A 269 24.03 10.17 9.68
CA ARG A 269 22.73 9.54 9.42
C ARG A 269 21.88 10.30 8.41
N LEU A 270 22.39 11.42 7.89
CA LEU A 270 21.69 12.29 6.97
C LEU A 270 22.18 12.09 5.54
N SER A 271 21.27 12.34 4.61
CA SER A 271 21.46 12.36 3.17
C SER A 271 20.66 13.52 2.58
N VAL A 272 20.97 13.86 1.34
CA VAL A 272 20.15 14.73 0.48
C VAL A 272 19.60 13.95 -0.72
N THR A 273 19.90 12.65 -0.79
CA THR A 273 19.42 11.71 -1.81
C THR A 273 18.67 10.55 -1.17
N SER A 274 17.85 9.88 -1.98
CA SER A 274 17.02 8.75 -1.59
C SER A 274 17.26 7.54 -2.49
N GLU A 275 17.11 6.36 -1.91
CA GLU A 275 17.28 5.07 -2.60
C GLU A 275 16.00 4.27 -2.60
N TYR A 276 15.07 4.55 -1.69
CA TYR A 276 13.83 3.78 -1.53
C TYR A 276 12.62 4.67 -1.73
N PHE A 277 11.68 4.20 -2.55
CA PHE A 277 10.47 4.93 -2.89
C PHE A 277 9.24 4.02 -2.78
N LEU A 278 8.12 4.59 -2.34
CA LEU A 278 6.82 3.93 -2.32
C LEU A 278 5.92 4.57 -3.37
N LEU A 279 5.57 3.81 -4.41
CA LEU A 279 4.45 4.16 -5.28
C LEU A 279 3.15 3.76 -4.59
N VAL A 280 2.16 4.64 -4.62
CA VAL A 280 0.76 4.31 -4.32
C VAL A 280 -0.06 4.71 -5.53
N ALA A 281 -0.72 3.74 -6.15
CA ALA A 281 -1.53 3.92 -7.35
C ALA A 281 -2.94 3.36 -7.17
N GLU A 282 -3.90 3.93 -7.87
CA GLU A 282 -5.25 3.43 -7.93
C GLU A 282 -5.88 3.67 -9.30
N ALA A 283 -6.52 2.62 -9.84
CA ALA A 283 -7.35 2.70 -11.02
C ALA A 283 -8.81 2.39 -10.64
N ARG A 284 -9.74 3.22 -11.11
CA ARG A 284 -11.18 3.05 -10.97
C ARG A 284 -11.81 2.99 -12.36
N LEU A 285 -12.29 1.81 -12.75
CA LEU A 285 -12.95 1.57 -14.04
C LEU A 285 -14.37 1.10 -13.76
N ASN A 286 -15.38 1.90 -14.15
CA ASN A 286 -16.79 1.62 -13.86
C ASN A 286 -17.05 1.22 -12.39
N ARG A 287 -17.21 -0.08 -12.11
CA ARG A 287 -17.47 -0.64 -10.77
C ARG A 287 -16.23 -1.28 -10.14
N SER A 288 -15.16 -1.45 -10.91
CA SER A 288 -13.90 -2.08 -10.50
C SER A 288 -12.94 -1.03 -9.94
N ARG A 289 -12.30 -1.37 -8.82
CA ARG A 289 -11.31 -0.53 -8.13
C ARG A 289 -10.13 -1.40 -7.75
N VAL A 290 -8.95 -1.00 -8.20
CA VAL A 290 -7.69 -1.64 -7.86
C VAL A 290 -6.76 -0.60 -7.29
N SER A 291 -6.22 -0.88 -6.10
CA SER A 291 -5.11 -0.13 -5.53
C SER A 291 -3.85 -1.00 -5.61
N LEU A 292 -2.70 -0.35 -5.79
CA LEU A 292 -1.39 -0.98 -5.78
C LEU A 292 -0.44 -0.10 -4.98
N THR A 293 0.33 -0.72 -4.09
CA THR A 293 1.51 -0.10 -3.52
C THR A 293 2.75 -0.89 -3.92
N SER A 294 3.79 -0.19 -4.38
CA SER A 294 5.03 -0.82 -4.83
C SER A 294 6.23 -0.17 -4.17
N VAL A 295 7.06 -0.98 -3.53
CA VAL A 295 8.35 -0.52 -2.96
C VAL A 295 9.41 -0.68 -4.04
N LEU A 296 10.07 0.43 -4.36
CA LEU A 296 11.07 0.55 -5.40
C LEU A 296 12.42 0.89 -4.76
N TYR A 297 13.48 0.25 -5.23
CA TYR A 297 14.86 0.55 -4.86
C TYR A 297 15.62 1.11 -6.07
N ARG A 298 16.34 2.20 -5.86
CA ARG A 298 17.19 2.87 -6.83
C ARG A 298 18.65 2.62 -6.49
N ASP A 299 19.36 1.96 -7.40
CA ASP A 299 20.80 1.75 -7.28
C ASP A 299 21.54 3.08 -7.48
N ALA A 300 22.17 3.58 -6.41
CA ALA A 300 22.88 4.86 -6.41
C ALA A 300 24.03 4.95 -7.43
N SER A 301 24.56 3.81 -7.91
CA SER A 301 25.70 3.80 -8.85
C SER A 301 25.30 4.05 -10.31
N ASN A 302 24.07 3.69 -10.68
CA ASN A 302 23.64 3.67 -12.07
C ASN A 302 22.18 4.10 -12.29
N GLY A 303 21.47 4.47 -11.22
CA GLY A 303 20.08 4.92 -11.22
C GLY A 303 19.04 3.82 -11.45
N ARG A 304 19.45 2.55 -11.64
CA ARG A 304 18.52 1.45 -11.97
C ARG A 304 17.47 1.28 -10.89
N ILE A 305 16.20 1.30 -11.31
CA ILE A 305 15.06 1.04 -10.43
C ILE A 305 14.70 -0.45 -10.42
N THR A 306 14.70 -1.05 -9.24
CA THR A 306 14.31 -2.43 -8.97
C THR A 306 13.05 -2.46 -8.12
N LEU A 307 12.06 -3.25 -8.54
CA LEU A 307 10.88 -3.53 -7.74
C LEU A 307 11.23 -4.53 -6.64
N LEU A 308 10.97 -4.17 -5.38
CA LEU A 308 11.19 -5.03 -4.23
C LEU A 308 9.92 -5.77 -3.80
N HIS A 309 8.80 -5.06 -3.74
CA HIS A 309 7.54 -5.60 -3.22
C HIS A 309 6.33 -4.96 -3.89
N ARG A 310 5.24 -5.72 -4.05
CA ARG A 310 3.92 -5.25 -4.49
C ARG A 310 2.85 -5.72 -3.52
N ASP A 311 1.93 -4.81 -3.20
CA ASP A 311 0.74 -5.11 -2.40
C ASP A 311 -0.51 -4.49 -3.05
N PHE A 312 -1.54 -5.32 -3.25
CA PHE A 312 -2.84 -4.93 -3.81
C PHE A 312 -3.93 -4.75 -2.73
N GLY A 313 -3.61 -5.04 -1.47
CA GLY A 313 -4.51 -4.97 -0.31
C GLY A 313 -4.56 -3.60 0.35
N LYS A 314 -3.55 -2.74 0.15
CA LYS A 314 -3.51 -1.38 0.73
C LYS A 314 -4.46 -0.45 -0.02
N ARG A 315 -5.26 0.30 0.75
CA ARG A 315 -6.18 1.29 0.20
C ARG A 315 -5.44 2.57 -0.15
N PHE A 316 -5.73 3.12 -1.33
CA PHE A 316 -5.26 4.45 -1.71
C PHE A 316 -5.71 5.52 -0.69
N GLY A 317 -4.78 6.37 -0.26
CA GLY A 317 -5.07 7.54 0.59
C GLY A 317 -5.20 7.26 2.09
N VAL A 318 -4.98 6.03 2.57
CA VAL A 318 -4.90 5.76 4.02
C VAL A 318 -3.51 6.15 4.51
N LYS A 319 -3.42 7.30 5.22
CA LYS A 319 -2.26 7.82 5.98
C LYS A 319 -0.88 7.54 5.39
N THR A 320 -0.68 8.02 4.17
CA THR A 320 0.64 8.44 3.72
C THR A 320 0.49 9.89 3.29
N LYS A 321 0.47 10.85 4.23
CA LYS A 321 0.28 12.25 3.85
C LYS A 321 1.46 12.69 2.96
N PRO A 322 1.24 13.07 1.69
CA PRO A 322 2.11 14.05 1.10
C PRO A 322 1.85 15.33 1.89
N GLU A 323 2.86 15.85 2.58
CA GLU A 323 2.81 17.23 3.05
C GLU A 323 2.75 18.08 1.78
N THR A 324 1.54 18.39 1.33
CA THR A 324 1.33 19.37 0.26
C THR A 324 1.65 20.71 0.86
N SER A 325 2.59 21.44 0.23
CA SER A 325 2.78 22.85 0.53
C SER A 325 1.43 23.54 0.37
N GLN A 326 0.90 24.07 1.47
CA GLN A 326 -0.30 24.88 1.41
C GLN A 326 0.08 26.19 0.72
N THR A 327 -0.19 26.27 -0.59
CA THR A 327 -0.30 27.54 -1.28
C THR A 327 -1.66 28.13 -0.94
N GLY A 328 -1.65 29.10 -0.03
CA GLY A 328 -2.74 30.04 0.26
C GLY A 328 -2.17 31.45 0.26
#